data_AF-A0A4U6RXX3-F1
#
_entry.id   AF-A0A4U6RXX3-F1
#
_cell.length_a   1.000
_cell.length_b   1.000
_cell.length_c   1.000
_cell.angle_alpha   90.00
_cell.angle_beta   90.00
_cell.angle_gamma   90.00
#
_symmetry.space_group_name_H-M   'P 1'
#
loop_
_entity.id
_entity.type
_entity.pdbx_description
1 polymer ?
#
loop_
_entity_poly.entity_id
_entity_poly.type
_entity_poly.pdbx_seq_one_letter_code
_entity_poly.pdbx_strand_id
1 'polypeptide(L)' 'MTSLDDLNARLLTLKIQLRQVEGWRDDALKASVDPTAQAPREQYLDDAAYLQGEAATIRAEIADLETRRRLLRGN' A
#
# COMPACT_ATOMS: atom_id res chain seq x y z
N MET A 1 -10.22 -21.52 -12.10
CA MET A 1 -10.68 -21.26 -10.72
C MET A 1 -9.47 -20.78 -9.93
N THR A 2 -9.52 -19.62 -9.29
CA THR A 2 -8.44 -19.16 -8.40
C THR A 2 -8.46 -20.04 -7.14
N SER A 3 -7.35 -20.67 -6.79
CA SER A 3 -7.27 -21.51 -5.59
C SER A 3 -7.21 -20.63 -4.32
N LEU A 4 -7.55 -21.22 -3.16
CA LEU A 4 -7.39 -20.53 -1.88
C LEU A 4 -5.92 -20.16 -1.62
N ASP A 5 -4.99 -20.97 -2.11
CA ASP A 5 -3.55 -20.75 -1.98
C ASP A 5 -3.08 -19.57 -2.84
N ASP A 6 -3.57 -19.44 -4.08
CA ASP A 6 -3.28 -18.28 -4.94
C ASP A 6 -3.80 -16.98 -4.30
N LEU A 7 -4.99 -17.01 -3.69
CA LEU A 7 -5.55 -15.87 -2.97
C LEU A 7 -4.71 -15.50 -1.74
N ASN A 8 -4.27 -16.49 -0.96
CA ASN A 8 -3.43 -16.27 0.21
C ASN A 8 -2.06 -15.69 -0.18
N ALA A 9 -1.45 -16.21 -1.24
CA ALA A 9 -0.20 -15.69 -1.78
C ALA A 9 -0.35 -14.23 -2.23
N ARG A 10 -1.40 -13.91 -3.00
CA ARG A 10 -1.66 -12.54 -3.46
C ARG A 10 -1.93 -11.57 -2.31
N LEU A 11 -2.71 -11.99 -1.31
CA LEU A 11 -2.95 -11.21 -0.09
C LEU A 11 -1.65 -10.91 0.67
N LEU A 12 -0.75 -11.89 0.80
CA LEU A 12 0.53 -11.69 1.46
C LEU A 12 1.38 -10.66 0.70
N THR A 13 1.49 -10.80 -0.62
CA THR A 13 2.23 -9.88 -1.48
C THR A 13 1.70 -8.45 -1.35
N LEU A 14 0.38 -8.25 -1.44
CA LEU A 14 -0.21 -6.91 -1.32
C LEU A 14 -0.01 -6.30 0.07
N LYS A 15 -0.04 -7.11 1.14
CA LYS A 15 0.23 -6.61 2.50
C LYS A 15 1.68 -6.14 2.68
N ILE A 16 2.64 -6.85 2.07
CA ILE A 16 4.04 -6.43 2.04
C ILE A 16 4.20 -5.13 1.24
N GLN A 17 3.59 -5.07 0.05
CA GLN A 17 3.60 -3.86 -0.79
C GLN A 17 2.97 -2.66 -0.08
N LEU A 18 1.82 -2.84 0.57
CA LEU A 18 1.17 -1.78 1.34
C LEU A 18 2.11 -1.21 2.40
N ARG A 19 2.76 -2.08 3.17
CA ARG A 19 3.71 -1.65 4.21
C ARG A 19 4.88 -0.87 3.63
N GLN A 20 5.38 -1.27 2.47
CA GLN A 20 6.46 -0.59 1.79
C GLN A 20 6.04 0.80 1.30
N VAL A 21 4.89 0.91 0.65
CA VAL A 21 4.32 2.19 0.18
C VAL A 21 4.04 3.13 1.34
N GLU A 22 3.47 2.63 2.44
CA GLU A 22 3.25 3.42 3.66
C GLU A 22 4.58 3.89 4.27
N GLY A 23 5.60 3.05 4.29
CA GLY A 23 6.95 3.41 4.74
C GLY A 23 7.55 4.53 3.89
N TRP A 24 7.48 4.43 2.56
CA TRP A 24 7.97 5.48 1.67
C TRP A 24 7.20 6.79 1.81
N ARG A 25 5.87 6.72 2.03
CA ARG A 25 5.06 7.90 2.30
C ARG A 25 5.54 8.61 3.57
N ASP A 26 5.79 7.84 4.62
CA ASP A 26 6.25 8.38 5.91
C ASP A 26 7.66 8.99 5.79
N ASP A 27 8.54 8.35 5.02
CA ASP A 27 9.88 8.88 4.70
C ASP A 27 9.79 10.20 3.92
N ALA A 28 8.89 10.30 2.93
CA ALA A 28 8.66 11.53 2.18
C ALA A 28 8.12 12.65 3.08
N LEU A 29 7.14 12.36 3.94
CA LEU A 29 6.62 13.32 4.93
C LEU A 29 7.71 13.81 5.87
N LYS A 30 8.58 12.91 6.33
CA LYS A 30 9.73 13.27 7.17
C LYS A 30 10.73 14.16 6.42
N ALA A 31 11.05 13.85 5.18
CA ALA A 31 11.95 14.66 4.35
C ALA A 31 11.38 16.06 4.05
N SER A 32 10.05 16.19 3.93
CA SER A 32 9.38 17.48 3.65
C SER A 32 9.62 18.57 4.71
N VAL A 33 10.05 18.19 5.92
CA VAL A 33 10.36 19.11 7.03
C VAL A 33 11.83 19.10 7.42
N ASP A 34 12.67 18.35 6.70
CA ASP A 34 14.11 18.28 6.94
C ASP A 34 14.82 19.47 6.26
N PRO A 35 15.51 20.35 7.01
CA PRO A 35 16.22 21.50 6.45
C PRO A 35 17.44 21.10 5.60
N THR A 36 17.87 19.83 5.66
CA THR A 36 18.97 19.27 4.88
C THR A 36 18.48 18.46 3.66
N ALA A 37 17.17 18.43 3.42
CA ALA A 37 16.60 17.70 2.29
C ALA A 37 17.11 18.24 0.95
N GLN A 38 17.32 17.33 -0.01
CA GLN A 38 17.93 17.66 -1.30
C GLN A 38 16.92 18.24 -2.30
N ALA A 39 15.63 17.94 -2.14
CA ALA A 39 14.55 18.41 -3.00
C ALA A 39 13.68 19.47 -2.28
N PRO A 40 12.91 20.28 -3.03
CA PRO A 40 11.94 21.20 -2.44
C PRO A 40 10.88 20.46 -1.63
N ARG A 41 10.35 21.13 -0.60
CA ARG A 41 9.30 20.60 0.27
C ARG A 41 8.07 20.14 -0.52
N GLU A 42 7.66 20.92 -1.51
CA GLU A 42 6.49 20.65 -2.36
C GLU A 42 6.61 19.30 -3.06
N GLN A 43 7.81 18.96 -3.55
CA GLN A 43 8.06 17.68 -4.21
C GLN A 43 7.84 16.49 -3.27
N TYR A 44 8.34 16.57 -2.02
CA TYR A 44 8.11 15.50 -1.04
C TYR A 44 6.63 15.37 -0.63
N LEU A 45 5.89 16.49 -0.60
CA LEU A 45 4.46 16.46 -0.30
C LEU A 45 3.67 15.84 -1.46
N ASP A 46 4.04 16.13 -2.71
CA ASP A 46 3.46 15.50 -3.89
C ASP A 46 3.75 13.99 -3.91
N ASP A 47 4.99 13.58 -3.61
CA ASP A 47 5.37 12.17 -3.48
C ASP A 47 4.55 11.46 -2.39
N ALA A 48 4.39 12.09 -1.21
CA ALA A 48 3.58 11.55 -0.13
C ALA A 48 2.10 11.43 -0.51
N ALA A 49 1.55 12.41 -1.24
CA ALA A 49 0.17 12.37 -1.72
C ALA A 49 -0.05 11.25 -2.76
N TYR A 50 0.90 11.08 -3.68
CA TYR A 50 0.90 9.99 -4.65
C TYR A 50 0.92 8.61 -3.96
N LEU A 51 1.86 8.41 -3.04
CA LEU A 51 2.00 7.16 -2.28
C LEU A 51 0.76 6.88 -1.40
N GLN A 52 0.13 7.92 -0.86
CA GLN A 52 -1.14 7.78 -0.15
C GLN A 52 -2.27 7.26 -1.06
N GLY A 53 -2.31 7.70 -2.33
CA GLY A 53 -3.24 7.20 -3.34
C GLY A 53 -2.98 5.73 -3.71
N GLU A 54 -1.71 5.36 -3.89
CA GLU A 54 -1.32 3.97 -4.12
C GLU A 54 -1.70 3.07 -2.94
N ALA A 55 -1.41 3.49 -1.71
CA ALA A 55 -1.78 2.76 -0.51
C ALA A 55 -3.31 2.56 -0.40
N ALA A 56 -4.11 3.57 -0.76
CA ALA A 56 -5.57 3.45 -0.79
C ALA A 56 -6.04 2.39 -1.80
N THR A 57 -5.42 2.35 -2.98
CA THR A 57 -5.72 1.35 -4.02
C THR A 57 -5.38 -0.07 -3.54
N ILE A 58 -4.19 -0.26 -2.94
CA ILE A 58 -3.77 -1.56 -2.40
C ILE A 58 -4.71 -2.02 -1.28
N ARG A 59 -5.10 -1.12 -0.36
CA ARG A 59 -6.06 -1.46 0.72
C ARG A 59 -7.41 -1.92 0.15
N ALA A 60 -7.91 -1.28 -0.90
CA ALA A 60 -9.14 -1.68 -1.56
C ALA A 60 -9.03 -3.08 -2.18
N GLU A 61 -7.91 -3.39 -2.84
CA GLU A 61 -7.67 -4.72 -3.42
C GLU A 61 -7.56 -5.80 -2.32
N ILE A 62 -6.86 -5.52 -1.22
CA ILE A 62 -6.81 -6.43 -0.07
C ILE A 62 -8.22 -6.72 0.46
N ALA A 63 -9.06 -5.70 0.63
CA ALA A 63 -10.42 -5.87 1.13
C ALA A 63 -11.29 -6.75 0.21
N ASP A 64 -11.18 -6.56 -1.11
CA ASP A 64 -11.87 -7.40 -2.10
C ASP A 64 -11.39 -8.86 -2.03
N LEU A 65 -10.07 -9.08 -2.01
CA LEU A 65 -9.50 -10.43 -1.91
C LEU A 65 -9.85 -11.13 -0.58
N GLU A 66 -9.85 -10.40 0.54
CA GLU A 66 -10.28 -10.96 1.84
C GLU A 66 -11.76 -11.35 1.83
N THR A 67 -12.60 -10.58 1.13
CA THR A 67 -14.03 -10.91 0.93
C THR A 67 -14.19 -12.19 0.12
N ARG A 68 -13.50 -12.29 -1.03
CA ARG A 68 -13.51 -13.51 -1.86
C ARG A 68 -13.01 -14.74 -1.10
N ARG A 69 -11.95 -14.58 -0.30
CA ARG A 69 -11.41 -15.66 0.54
C ARG A 69 -12.43 -16.16 1.58
N ARG A 70 -13.21 -15.25 2.19
CA ARG A 70 -14.28 -15.63 3.14
C ARG A 70 -15.36 -16.45 2.44
N LEU A 71 -15.78 -16.02 1.24
CA LEU A 71 -16.81 -16.73 0.45
C LEU A 71 -16.36 -18.15 0.06
N LEU A 72 -15.09 -18.34 -0.30
CA LEU A 72 -14.55 -19.66 -0.64
C LEU A 72 -14.30 -20.59 0.56
N ARG A 73 -14.28 -20.05 1.79
CA ARG A 73 -14.18 -20.86 3.02
C ARG A 73 -15.54 -21.20 3.62
N GLY A 74 -16.58 -20.42 3.30
CA GLY A 74 -17.94 -20.61 3.80
C GLY A 74 -18.84 -21.45 2.89
N ASN A 75 -18.41 -21.66 1.65
CA ASN A 75 -18.97 -22.65 0.71
C ASN A 75 -18.19 -23.96 0.78
#